data_AF-A0AAP8T3V8-F1
#
_entry.id   AF-A0AAP8T3V8-F1
#
_cell.length_a   1.000
_cell.length_b   1.000
_cell.length_c   1.000
_cell.angle_alpha   90.00
_cell.angle_beta   90.00
_cell.angle_gamma   90.00
#
_symmetry.space_group_name_H-M   'P 1'
#
loop_
_entity.id
_entity.type
_entity.pdbx_description
1 polymer ?
#
loop_
_entity_poly.entity_id
_entity_poly.type
_entity_poly.pdbx_seq_one_letter_code
_entity_poly.pdbx_strand_id
1 'polypeptide(L)'
;MNAIKSALLALSLILSDNAMAAPQTLKQGSLICPTEEAYDKQLKYIVQGVNKLIGGCGFTNKDYKVIVLDLNVFSASQVQVIENDIEVWTAHESLSN
;
A
#
# COMPACT_ATOMS: atom_id res chain seq x y z
N MET A 1 -61.37 8.43 -19.31
CA MET A 1 -60.61 9.29 -18.37
C MET A 1 -59.69 8.39 -17.58
N ASN A 2 -58.44 8.35 -18.01
CA ASN A 2 -57.26 8.84 -17.27
C ASN A 2 -56.62 7.67 -16.50
N ALA A 3 -55.59 7.06 -17.08
CA ALA A 3 -54.19 7.46 -16.91
C ALA A 3 -53.72 7.04 -15.51
N ILE A 4 -52.71 6.19 -15.36
CA ILE A 4 -51.28 6.56 -15.34
C ILE A 4 -50.58 5.20 -15.15
N LYS A 5 -49.82 4.72 -16.13
CA LYS A 5 -48.40 5.04 -16.36
C LYS A 5 -47.47 4.44 -15.30
N SER A 6 -46.44 3.79 -15.85
CA SER A 6 -45.08 3.68 -15.31
C SER A 6 -44.77 2.45 -14.48
N ALA A 7 -44.18 1.49 -15.21
CA ALA A 7 -43.15 0.60 -14.72
C ALA A 7 -42.19 1.34 -13.77
N LEU A 8 -41.95 0.77 -12.60
CA LEU A 8 -40.85 1.14 -11.71
C LEU A 8 -39.99 -0.11 -11.54
N LEU A 9 -39.12 -0.35 -12.52
CA LEU A 9 -37.89 -1.08 -12.31
C LEU A 9 -37.02 -0.21 -11.40
N ALA A 10 -37.18 -0.39 -10.09
CA ALA A 10 -36.30 0.20 -9.10
C ALA A 10 -34.94 -0.50 -9.22
N LEU A 11 -34.06 0.09 -10.04
CA LEU A 11 -32.66 -0.27 -10.16
C LEU A 11 -31.95 0.22 -8.89
N SER A 12 -31.98 -0.59 -7.83
CA SER A 12 -31.22 -0.35 -6.60
C SER A 12 -29.75 -0.73 -6.81
N LEU A 13 -29.05 0.03 -7.66
CA LEU A 13 -27.60 0.15 -7.63
C LEU A 13 -27.30 1.29 -6.67
N ILE A 14 -26.80 1.00 -5.47
CA ILE A 14 -25.75 1.70 -4.72
C ILE A 14 -25.61 0.92 -3.41
N LEU A 15 -24.88 -0.18 -3.46
CA LEU A 15 -24.07 -0.58 -2.32
C LEU A 15 -22.64 -0.47 -2.84
N SER A 16 -22.14 0.76 -2.83
CA SER A 16 -20.69 0.99 -2.84
C SER A 16 -20.21 0.50 -1.49
N ASP A 17 -20.07 -0.82 -1.35
CA ASP A 17 -19.35 -1.41 -0.23
C ASP A 17 -18.02 -0.69 -0.20
N ASN A 18 -17.79 0.06 0.87
CA ASN A 18 -16.51 0.68 1.13
C ASN A 18 -15.49 -0.44 1.02
N ALA A 19 -14.74 -0.49 -0.08
CA ALA A 19 -13.60 -1.36 -0.24
C ALA A 19 -12.53 -0.83 0.72
N MET A 20 -12.74 -1.05 2.02
CA MET A 20 -11.71 -0.91 3.02
C MET A 20 -10.72 -2.01 2.66
N ALA A 21 -9.64 -1.63 1.98
CA ALA A 21 -8.53 -2.53 1.73
C ALA A 21 -8.15 -3.14 3.07
N ALA A 22 -8.33 -4.46 3.19
CA ALA A 22 -8.03 -5.16 4.43
C ALA A 22 -6.57 -4.85 4.81
N PRO A 23 -6.28 -4.59 6.10
CA PRO A 23 -4.91 -4.35 6.53
C PRO A 23 -3.99 -5.47 6.05
N GLN A 24 -2.95 -5.10 5.30
CA GLN A 24 -1.92 -6.04 4.89
C GLN A 24 -0.84 -6.11 5.96
N THR A 25 0.01 -7.12 5.83
CA THR A 25 1.17 -7.33 6.67
C THR A 25 2.42 -6.97 5.88
N LEU A 26 3.18 -6.00 6.37
CA LEU A 26 4.56 -5.75 5.96
C LEU A 26 5.47 -6.68 6.76
N LYS A 27 6.17 -7.58 6.08
CA LYS A 27 6.99 -8.63 6.70
C LYS A 27 8.18 -8.06 7.45
N GLN A 28 8.67 -8.81 8.44
CA GLN A 28 9.96 -8.58 9.08
C GLN A 28 11.12 -8.68 8.07
N GLY A 29 12.13 -7.82 8.22
CA GLY A 29 13.30 -7.79 7.34
C GLY A 29 13.06 -7.09 6.01
N SER A 30 11.90 -6.47 5.82
CA SER A 30 11.56 -5.70 4.62
C SER A 30 12.25 -4.35 4.64
N LEU A 31 12.78 -3.96 3.48
CA LEU A 31 13.37 -2.64 3.28
C LEU A 31 12.26 -1.58 3.27
N ILE A 32 12.40 -0.57 4.14
CA ILE A 32 11.54 0.60 4.18
C ILE A 32 12.35 1.87 3.98
N CYS A 33 11.78 2.84 3.29
CA CYS A 33 12.37 4.16 3.08
C CYS A 33 11.32 5.27 3.21
N PRO A 34 11.70 6.50 3.59
CA PRO A 34 10.75 7.60 3.77
C PRO A 34 10.21 8.16 2.45
N THR A 35 10.92 7.93 1.33
CA THR A 35 10.51 8.39 0.00
C THR A 35 10.79 7.30 -1.05
N GLU A 36 10.02 7.31 -2.15
CA GLU A 36 10.26 6.42 -3.30
C GLU A 36 11.67 6.62 -3.87
N GLU A 37 12.14 7.87 -3.98
CA GLU A 37 13.48 8.17 -4.47
C GLU A 37 14.58 7.57 -3.58
N ALA A 38 14.40 7.58 -2.26
CA ALA A 38 15.34 6.95 -1.33
C ALA A 38 15.34 5.42 -1.50
N TYR A 39 14.16 4.83 -1.70
CA TYR A 39 14.02 3.41 -2.00
C TYR A 39 14.76 3.01 -3.29
N ASP A 40 14.54 3.75 -4.38
CA ASP A 40 15.20 3.50 -5.66
C ASP A 40 16.73 3.60 -5.57
N LYS A 41 17.23 4.62 -4.87
CA LYS A 41 18.66 4.75 -4.63
C LYS A 41 19.19 3.61 -3.75
N GLN A 42 18.43 3.15 -2.77
CA GLN A 42 18.83 2.04 -1.90
C GLN A 42 18.93 0.73 -2.69
N LEU A 43 17.99 0.49 -3.61
CA LEU A 43 18.08 -0.64 -4.55
C LEU A 43 19.34 -0.57 -5.41
N LYS A 44 19.70 0.61 -5.93
CA LYS A 44 20.96 0.79 -6.69
C LYS A 44 22.18 0.44 -5.84
N TYR A 45 22.21 0.85 -4.57
CA TYR A 45 23.31 0.50 -3.66
C TYR A 45 23.41 -1.01 -3.43
N ILE A 46 22.28 -1.67 -3.21
CA ILE A 46 22.23 -3.13 -3.03
C ILE A 46 22.76 -3.85 -4.28
N VAL A 47 22.28 -3.47 -5.48
CA VAL A 47 22.72 -4.07 -6.75
C VAL A 47 24.21 -3.84 -7.02
N GLN A 48 24.76 -2.71 -6.58
CA GLN A 48 26.18 -2.37 -6.71
C GLN A 48 27.06 -2.97 -5.59
N GLY A 49 26.48 -3.70 -4.63
CA GLY A 49 27.21 -4.27 -3.49
C GLY A 49 27.71 -3.21 -2.50
N VAL A 50 27.13 -2.02 -2.50
CA VAL A 50 27.47 -0.93 -1.58
C VAL A 50 26.84 -1.22 -0.23
N ASN A 51 27.67 -1.53 0.77
CA ASN A 51 27.20 -1.80 2.14
C ASN A 51 26.94 -0.50 2.92
N LYS A 52 25.93 0.26 2.48
CA LYS A 52 25.49 1.50 3.12
C LYS A 52 23.98 1.66 3.01
N LEU A 53 23.37 2.12 4.09
CA LEU A 53 21.98 2.58 4.07
C LEU A 53 21.91 4.06 3.70
N ILE A 54 20.95 4.39 2.84
CA ILE A 54 20.56 5.77 2.58
C ILE A 54 19.86 6.32 3.82
N GLY A 55 20.08 7.60 4.11
CA GLY A 55 19.55 8.24 5.31
C GLY A 55 18.03 8.05 5.42
N GLY A 56 17.58 7.49 6.52
CA GLY A 56 16.17 7.22 6.79
C GLY A 56 15.66 5.87 6.27
N CYS A 57 16.39 5.19 5.38
CA CYS A 57 16.07 3.81 5.02
C CYS A 57 16.51 2.84 6.12
N GLY A 58 15.77 1.75 6.28
CA GLY A 58 16.04 0.72 7.26
C GLY A 58 15.30 -0.57 6.95
N PHE A 59 15.44 -1.56 7.84
CA PHE A 59 14.72 -2.81 7.73
C PHE A 59 13.74 -2.95 8.89
N THR A 60 12.56 -3.50 8.63
CA THR A 60 11.59 -3.83 9.67
C THR A 60 12.17 -4.88 10.62
N ASN A 61 11.95 -4.70 11.93
CA ASN A 61 12.43 -5.63 12.96
C ASN A 61 11.37 -6.65 13.41
N LYS A 62 10.12 -6.48 12.96
CA LYS A 62 8.97 -7.36 13.17
C LYS A 62 8.00 -7.20 12.00
N ASP A 63 6.94 -7.98 12.00
CA ASP A 63 5.80 -7.76 11.10
C ASP A 63 5.01 -6.52 11.54
N TYR A 64 4.54 -5.74 10.56
CA TYR A 64 3.72 -4.56 10.79
C TYR A 64 2.39 -4.68 10.05
N LYS A 65 1.30 -4.30 10.70
CA LYS A 65 0.03 -4.10 10.01
C LYS A 65 0.05 -2.75 9.30
N VAL A 66 -0.27 -2.77 8.01
CA VAL A 66 -0.19 -1.60 7.14
C VAL A 66 -1.45 -1.44 6.30
N ILE A 67 -1.74 -0.20 5.94
CA ILE A 67 -2.69 0.17 4.92
C ILE A 67 -1.89 0.46 3.66
N VAL A 68 -2.23 -0.18 2.54
CA VAL A 68 -1.61 0.14 1.26
C VAL A 68 -2.25 1.41 0.72
N LEU A 69 -1.44 2.46 0.53
CA LEU A 69 -1.89 3.74 0.00
C LEU A 69 -1.70 3.79 -1.51
N ASP A 70 -0.57 3.28 -2.01
CA ASP A 70 -0.29 3.11 -3.43
C ASP A 70 0.39 1.77 -3.67
N LEU A 71 -0.20 0.96 -4.54
CA LEU A 71 0.29 -0.38 -4.87
C LEU A 71 0.98 -0.33 -6.24
N ASN A 72 2.31 -0.38 -6.24
CA ASN A 72 3.08 -0.51 -7.46
C ASN A 72 3.80 -1.85 -7.49
N VAL A 73 3.47 -2.69 -8.48
CA VAL A 73 4.08 -4.02 -8.66
C VAL A 73 5.41 -3.96 -9.43
N PHE A 74 5.73 -2.81 -10.03
CA PHE A 74 6.95 -2.59 -10.81
C PHE A 74 7.96 -1.69 -10.10
N SER A 75 7.53 -0.90 -9.10
CA SER A 75 8.40 -0.09 -8.23
C SER A 75 8.07 -0.31 -6.75
N ALA A 76 8.43 0.66 -5.89
CA ALA A 76 8.03 0.67 -4.49
C ALA A 76 6.54 0.95 -4.34
N SER A 77 5.91 0.26 -3.39
CA SER A 77 4.56 0.56 -2.92
C SER A 77 4.62 1.49 -1.70
N GLN A 78 3.70 2.45 -1.62
CA GLN A 78 3.54 3.31 -0.46
C GLN A 78 2.55 2.66 0.52
N VAL A 79 2.97 2.54 1.78
CA VAL A 79 2.15 1.96 2.84
C VAL A 79 2.19 2.83 4.10
N GLN A 80 1.08 2.83 4.84
CA GLN A 80 0.98 3.46 6.15
C GLN A 80 0.98 2.40 7.25
N VAL A 81 1.88 2.51 8.21
CA VAL A 81 1.94 1.62 9.38
C VAL A 81 0.86 2.02 10.36
N ILE A 82 -0.04 1.08 10.69
CA ILE A 82 -1.23 1.35 11.53
C ILE A 82 -0.85 1.72 12.97
N GLU A 83 0.26 1.19 13.49
CA GLU A 83 0.65 1.41 14.90
C GLU A 83 1.05 2.87 15.19
N ASN A 84 1.52 3.62 14.20
CA ASN A 84 2.12 4.94 14.40
C ASN A 84 1.85 5.95 13.27
N ASP A 85 0.96 5.61 12.34
CA ASP A 85 0.56 6.43 11.19
C ASP A 85 1.72 6.86 10.27
N ILE A 86 2.87 6.17 10.34
CA ILE A 86 4.04 6.50 9.52
C ILE A 86 3.87 5.93 8.12
N GLU A 87 4.05 6.78 7.12
CA GLU A 87 4.11 6.38 5.71
C GLU A 87 5.53 6.02 5.30
N VAL A 88 5.66 4.89 4.61
CA VAL A 88 6.94 4.38 4.10
C VAL A 88 6.77 3.75 2.73
N TRP A 89 7.88 3.67 2.02
CA TRP A 89 8.02 3.02 0.73
C TRP A 89 8.73 1.69 0.89
N THR A 90 8.14 0.62 0.34
CA THR A 90 8.62 -0.76 0.46
C THR A 90 8.38 -1.52 -0.83
N ALA A 91 9.03 -2.67 -0.99
CA ALA A 91 8.76 -3.59 -2.09
C ALA A 91 7.33 -4.15 -2.01
N HIS A 92 6.67 -4.35 -3.14
CA HIS A 92 5.36 -5.01 -3.20
C HIS A 92 5.40 -6.43 -2.59
N GLU A 93 6.44 -7.21 -2.90
CA GLU A 93 6.63 -8.59 -2.44
C GLU A 93 6.84 -8.71 -0.91
N SER A 94 7.17 -7.59 -0.27
CA SER A 94 7.27 -7.48 1.19
C SER A 94 5.90 -7.48 1.87
N LEU A 95 4.82 -7.30 1.10
CA LEU A 95 3.44 -7.31 1.59
C LEU A 95 2.84 -8.71 1.51
N SER A 96 1.97 -9.03 2.46
CA SER A 96 1.12 -10.23 2.45
C SER A 96 -0.23 -9.95 3.08
N ASN A 97 -1.24 -10.73 2.69
CA ASN A 97 -2.55 -10.73 3.35
C ASN A 97 -2.45 -11.40 4.72
#